data_AF-A0AAW2L5L9-F1
#
_entry.id   AF-A0AAW2L5L9-F1
#
_cell.length_a   1.000
_cell.length_b   1.000
_cell.length_c   1.000
_cell.angle_alpha   90.00
_cell.angle_beta   90.00
_cell.angle_gamma   90.00
#
_symmetry.space_group_name_H-M   'P 1'
#
loop_
_entity.id
_entity.type
_entity.pdbx_description
1 polymer ?
#
loop_
_entity_poly.entity_id
_entity_poly.type
_entity_poly.pdbx_seq_one_letter_code
_entity_poly.pdbx_strand_id
1 'polypeptide(L)'
;MEPQSSTTLVLCGKTTAENEVALRLKTNNTLKLPDDSPLDVALYSDIENRERIGDDDVFGINSYMSFLSTSRFGKLLIYSPKLASTHDVVSKNFDELPVGAVCVADVQSKGRGRSKNLWESPKGCLLFSFTLQMEDGRVVPLVQYVVSLAMTEAINDLCRENGIPPLDVRIKWPNDLYLDGLKVGGILCTSTYKSKKFNVSAGIGLNVSNEKPTTCLNTVLQRLGCVTHQLQRGDIMAAFFNKFESFYDMFINQGFQALDELYCKTWLHSGQRVTVQEKNENEDQISENVVTIQGPHYICCLTAKDALYVKEDSINVS
;
A
#
# COMPACT_ATOMS: atom_id res chain seq x y z
N MET A 1 2.78 29.66 -23.24
CA MET A 1 2.46 28.25 -22.92
C MET A 1 3.77 27.61 -22.53
N GLU A 2 3.94 27.24 -21.26
CA GLU A 2 5.06 26.37 -20.90
C GLU A 2 4.96 25.08 -21.72
N PRO A 3 6.07 24.56 -22.27
CA PRO A 3 6.03 23.28 -22.95
C PRO A 3 5.50 22.24 -21.96
N GLN A 4 4.50 21.48 -22.40
CA GLN A 4 3.91 20.40 -21.61
C GLN A 4 5.04 19.41 -21.33
N SER A 5 5.61 19.46 -20.12
CA SER A 5 6.70 18.59 -19.71
C SER A 5 6.27 17.15 -19.91
N SER A 6 6.99 16.42 -20.76
CA SER A 6 6.79 14.98 -20.91
C SER A 6 6.99 14.31 -19.56
N THR A 7 6.15 13.32 -19.23
CA THR A 7 6.35 12.50 -18.03
C THR A 7 7.36 11.42 -18.35
N THR A 8 8.39 11.27 -17.52
CA THR A 8 9.38 10.19 -17.68
C THR A 8 9.09 9.05 -16.69
N LEU A 9 9.03 7.82 -17.21
CA LEU A 9 9.10 6.59 -16.43
C LEU A 9 10.49 5.97 -16.56
N VAL A 10 11.11 5.68 -15.42
CA VAL A 10 12.40 5.01 -15.32
C VAL A 10 12.18 3.56 -14.93
N LEU A 11 12.58 2.64 -15.79
CA LEU A 11 12.44 1.20 -15.57
C LEU A 11 13.72 0.62 -14.99
N CYS A 12 13.60 -0.18 -13.92
CA CYS A 12 14.73 -0.84 -13.26
C CYS A 12 14.34 -2.28 -12.89
N GLY A 13 15.13 -3.26 -13.33
CA GLY A 13 14.97 -4.66 -12.96
C GLY A 13 15.95 -5.09 -11.87
N LYS A 14 15.47 -5.88 -10.91
CA LYS A 14 16.29 -6.48 -9.83
C LYS A 14 17.30 -7.50 -10.37
N THR A 15 16.96 -8.26 -11.41
CA THR A 15 17.85 -9.24 -12.06
C THR A 15 17.90 -9.02 -13.56
N THR A 16 18.77 -9.76 -14.26
CA THR A 16 18.85 -9.77 -15.72
C THR A 16 17.49 -10.02 -16.38
N ALA A 17 16.68 -10.94 -15.83
CA ALA A 17 15.37 -11.25 -16.37
C ALA A 17 14.41 -10.04 -16.31
N GLU A 18 14.37 -9.31 -15.19
CA GLU A 18 13.55 -8.11 -15.09
C GLU A 18 14.11 -6.94 -15.92
N ASN A 19 15.43 -6.85 -16.10
CA ASN A 19 16.03 -5.86 -17.01
C ASN A 19 15.70 -6.13 -18.49
N GLU A 20 15.61 -7.40 -18.91
CA GLU A 20 15.12 -7.76 -20.24
C GLU A 20 13.64 -7.42 -20.43
N VAL A 21 12.81 -7.59 -19.39
CA VAL A 21 11.42 -7.11 -19.42
C VAL A 21 11.36 -5.60 -19.56
N ALA A 22 12.15 -4.86 -18.77
CA ALA A 22 12.22 -3.40 -18.84
C ALA A 22 12.64 -2.91 -20.24
N LEU A 23 13.66 -3.54 -20.84
CA LEU A 23 14.10 -3.23 -22.20
C LEU A 23 12.98 -3.46 -23.22
N ARG A 24 12.27 -4.59 -23.14
CA ARG A 24 11.14 -4.87 -24.05
C ARG A 24 10.02 -3.84 -23.92
N LEU A 25 9.64 -3.45 -22.70
CA LEU A 25 8.63 -2.42 -22.46
C LEU A 25 9.03 -1.08 -23.09
N LYS A 26 10.31 -0.68 -22.97
CA LYS A 26 10.86 0.52 -23.59
C LYS A 26 10.86 0.42 -25.13
N THR A 27 11.43 -0.65 -25.68
CA THR A 27 11.59 -0.81 -27.14
C THR A 27 10.25 -0.92 -27.87
N ASN A 28 9.28 -1.61 -27.27
CA ASN A 28 7.96 -1.78 -27.88
C ASN A 28 7.04 -0.57 -27.66
N ASN A 29 7.43 0.39 -26.82
CA ASN A 29 6.64 1.56 -26.45
C ASN A 29 5.22 1.20 -25.99
N THR A 30 5.10 0.17 -25.14
CA THR A 30 3.79 -0.38 -24.73
C THR A 30 3.14 0.39 -23.58
N LEU A 31 3.95 1.05 -22.74
CA LEU A 31 3.44 1.78 -21.59
C LEU A 31 2.72 3.05 -22.02
N LYS A 32 1.60 3.34 -21.36
CA LYS A 32 0.77 4.52 -21.60
C LYS A 32 0.36 5.19 -20.31
N LEU A 33 0.21 6.50 -20.36
CA LEU A 33 -0.44 7.23 -19.29
C LEU A 33 -1.97 7.12 -19.41
N PRO A 34 -2.72 7.26 -18.30
CA PRO A 34 -4.18 7.16 -18.32
C PRO A 34 -4.86 8.21 -19.21
N ASP A 35 -4.25 9.39 -19.34
CA ASP A 35 -4.71 10.50 -20.17
C ASP A 35 -4.09 10.52 -21.57
N ASP A 36 -3.35 9.45 -21.93
CA ASP A 36 -2.63 9.30 -23.19
C ASP A 36 -1.68 10.47 -23.51
N SER A 37 -1.25 11.21 -22.48
CA SER A 37 -0.25 12.28 -22.62
C SER A 37 1.13 11.71 -23.01
N PRO A 38 2.02 12.55 -23.61
CA PRO A 38 3.35 12.11 -24.00
C PRO A 38 4.12 11.48 -22.84
N LEU A 39 4.67 10.30 -23.09
CA LEU A 39 5.42 9.50 -22.15
C LEU A 39 6.82 9.24 -22.70
N ASP A 40 7.82 9.55 -21.89
CA ASP A 40 9.21 9.14 -22.11
C ASP A 40 9.53 7.93 -21.21
N VAL A 41 10.22 6.93 -21.77
CA VAL A 41 10.58 5.70 -21.05
C VAL A 41 12.09 5.51 -21.12
N ALA A 42 12.73 5.53 -19.96
CA ALA A 42 14.16 5.35 -19.81
C ALA A 42 14.48 4.08 -19.01
N LEU A 43 15.68 3.50 -19.20
CA LEU A 43 16.20 2.48 -18.31
C LEU A 43 17.06 3.13 -17.24
N TYR A 44 17.03 2.61 -16.01
CA TYR A 44 17.84 3.12 -14.92
C TYR A 44 19.34 3.09 -15.24
N SER A 45 19.79 2.04 -15.94
CA SER A 45 21.17 1.92 -16.44
C SER A 45 21.59 3.05 -17.39
N ASP A 46 20.64 3.69 -18.08
CA ASP A 46 20.93 4.80 -18.98
C ASP A 46 21.17 6.11 -18.20
N ILE A 47 20.60 6.20 -17.00
CA ILE A 47 20.59 7.41 -16.16
C ILE A 47 21.75 7.39 -15.16
N GLU A 48 22.06 6.24 -14.56
CA GLU A 48 23.24 6.09 -13.67
C GLU A 48 24.54 6.54 -14.35
N ASN A 49 24.64 6.36 -15.67
CA ASN A 49 25.79 6.75 -16.47
C ASN A 49 25.84 8.26 -16.80
N ARG A 50 24.78 9.05 -16.52
CA ARG A 50 24.65 10.42 -17.05
C ARG A 50 24.79 11.55 -16.05
N GLU A 51 24.52 11.38 -14.77
CA GLU A 51 24.83 12.33 -13.69
C GLU A 51 24.26 11.78 -12.38
N ARG A 52 25.00 11.93 -11.27
CA ARG A 52 24.47 11.63 -9.93
C ARG A 52 23.27 12.53 -9.68
N ILE A 53 22.06 11.98 -9.80
CA ILE A 53 20.84 12.61 -9.30
C ILE A 53 21.14 13.01 -7.86
N GLY A 54 21.04 14.31 -7.55
CA GLY A 54 21.38 14.85 -6.24
C GLY A 54 20.78 14.01 -5.11
N ASP A 55 21.64 13.63 -4.17
CA ASP A 55 21.44 12.62 -3.12
C ASP A 55 20.30 12.97 -2.13
N ASP A 56 19.73 14.18 -2.23
CA ASP A 56 18.98 14.79 -1.12
C ASP A 56 17.47 14.57 -1.11
N ASP A 57 16.84 13.86 -2.07
CA ASP A 57 15.42 13.48 -1.93
C ASP A 57 14.89 12.42 -2.92
N VAL A 58 15.70 11.42 -3.26
CA VAL A 58 15.30 10.35 -4.18
C VAL A 58 14.63 9.22 -3.39
N PHE A 59 13.66 8.52 -3.98
CA PHE A 59 13.04 7.30 -3.43
C PHE A 59 14.05 6.27 -2.86
N GLY A 60 15.27 6.21 -3.40
CA GLY A 60 16.32 5.29 -2.96
C GLY A 60 16.32 3.97 -3.72
N ILE A 61 16.34 4.01 -5.06
CA ILE A 61 16.28 2.82 -5.94
C ILE A 61 17.36 1.80 -5.60
N ASN A 62 18.61 2.23 -5.39
CA ASN A 62 19.72 1.33 -5.08
C ASN A 62 19.54 0.64 -3.73
N SER A 63 19.09 1.37 -2.72
CA SER A 63 18.78 0.81 -1.40
C SER A 63 17.64 -0.21 -1.51
N TYR A 64 16.53 0.19 -2.14
CA TYR A 64 15.38 -0.67 -2.40
C TYR A 64 15.80 -1.97 -3.10
N MET A 65 16.53 -1.86 -4.21
CA MET A 65 16.99 -3.03 -4.95
C MET A 65 17.96 -3.87 -4.15
N SER A 66 18.83 -3.30 -3.31
CA SER A 66 19.75 -4.05 -2.47
C SER A 66 19.02 -4.90 -1.42
N PHE A 67 18.05 -4.30 -0.71
CA PHE A 67 17.31 -4.96 0.38
C PHE A 67 16.17 -5.88 -0.08
N LEU A 68 15.70 -5.74 -1.32
CA LEU A 68 14.66 -6.61 -1.87
C LEU A 68 15.17 -8.05 -2.06
N SER A 69 14.51 -9.02 -1.43
CA SER A 69 14.87 -10.45 -1.45
C SER A 69 13.77 -11.36 -2.00
N THR A 70 12.73 -10.78 -2.59
CA THR A 70 11.58 -11.51 -3.12
C THR A 70 11.89 -12.31 -4.38
N SER A 71 11.03 -13.29 -4.63
CA SER A 71 11.01 -14.13 -5.83
C SER A 71 10.06 -13.59 -6.91
N ARG A 72 8.91 -13.00 -6.53
CA ARG A 72 7.83 -12.57 -7.43
C ARG A 72 7.57 -11.06 -7.36
N PHE A 73 7.50 -10.48 -6.18
CA PHE A 73 6.97 -9.12 -6.01
C PHE A 73 8.04 -8.04 -5.96
N GLY A 74 7.82 -6.90 -6.63
CA GLY A 74 8.66 -5.71 -6.54
C GLY A 74 9.91 -5.72 -7.43
N LYS A 75 10.17 -6.80 -8.18
CA LYS A 75 11.43 -7.00 -8.91
C LYS A 75 11.54 -6.17 -10.20
N LEU A 76 10.42 -5.75 -10.78
CA LEU A 76 10.37 -4.76 -11.86
C LEU A 76 9.83 -3.46 -11.30
N LEU A 77 10.69 -2.45 -11.21
CA LEU A 77 10.38 -1.12 -10.70
C LEU A 77 10.14 -0.14 -11.85
N ILE A 78 9.08 0.65 -11.73
CA ILE A 78 8.73 1.79 -12.57
C ILE A 78 8.76 3.02 -11.68
N TYR A 79 9.81 3.82 -11.77
CA TYR A 79 9.97 5.03 -10.96
C TYR A 79 9.68 6.29 -11.77
N SER A 80 9.12 7.30 -11.12
CA SER A 80 9.05 8.65 -11.68
C SER A 80 9.06 9.70 -10.57
N PRO A 81 9.80 10.81 -10.70
CA PRO A 81 9.77 11.87 -9.68
C PRO A 81 8.37 12.48 -9.48
N LYS A 82 7.55 12.49 -10.52
CA LYS A 82 6.20 13.07 -10.46
C LYS A 82 5.24 12.35 -11.40
N LEU A 83 4.12 11.89 -10.85
CA LEU A 83 3.03 11.28 -11.62
C LEU A 83 1.68 11.89 -11.27
N ALA A 84 0.67 11.60 -12.09
CA ALA A 84 -0.71 11.81 -11.68
C ALA A 84 -1.10 10.82 -10.58
N SER A 85 -0.93 9.52 -10.83
CA SER A 85 -1.28 8.43 -9.91
C SER A 85 -0.49 7.17 -10.29
N THR A 86 0.24 6.58 -9.35
CA THR A 86 0.89 5.27 -9.52
C THR A 86 -0.14 4.17 -9.77
N HIS A 87 -1.30 4.26 -9.11
CA HIS A 87 -2.41 3.32 -9.26
C HIS A 87 -2.97 3.34 -10.68
N ASP A 88 -3.10 4.52 -11.26
CA ASP A 88 -3.63 4.67 -12.61
C ASP A 88 -2.61 4.16 -13.65
N VAL A 89 -1.30 4.36 -13.42
CA VAL A 89 -0.24 3.79 -14.28
C VAL A 89 -0.26 2.26 -14.24
N VAL A 90 -0.33 1.65 -13.06
CA VAL A 90 -0.34 0.18 -12.93
C VAL A 90 -1.61 -0.42 -13.53
N SER A 91 -2.78 0.16 -13.24
CA SER A 91 -4.06 -0.38 -13.72
C SER A 91 -4.23 -0.23 -15.24
N LYS A 92 -3.80 0.89 -15.83
CA LYS A 92 -3.85 1.14 -17.29
C LYS A 92 -2.95 0.16 -18.05
N ASN A 93 -1.79 -0.19 -17.49
CA ASN A 93 -0.78 -0.99 -18.16
C ASN A 93 -0.74 -2.45 -17.68
N PHE A 94 -1.76 -2.91 -16.96
CA PHE A 94 -1.75 -4.22 -16.30
C PHE A 94 -1.40 -5.37 -17.24
N ASP A 95 -1.92 -5.36 -18.47
CA ASP A 95 -1.70 -6.41 -19.46
C ASP A 95 -0.25 -6.47 -19.99
N GLU A 96 0.48 -5.36 -19.91
CA GLU A 96 1.88 -5.25 -20.35
C GLU A 96 2.85 -5.57 -19.22
N LEU A 97 2.39 -5.47 -17.96
CA LEU A 97 3.21 -5.62 -16.78
C LEU A 97 3.17 -7.06 -16.25
N PRO A 98 4.31 -7.64 -15.85
CA PRO A 98 4.30 -8.90 -15.13
C PRO A 98 3.59 -8.73 -13.78
N VAL A 99 3.07 -9.83 -13.24
CA VAL A 99 2.59 -9.88 -11.84
C VAL A 99 3.76 -9.53 -10.92
N GLY A 100 3.51 -8.64 -9.96
CA GLY A 100 4.51 -8.12 -9.04
C GLY A 100 5.32 -6.93 -9.55
N ALA A 101 5.08 -6.41 -10.75
CA ALA A 101 5.61 -5.11 -11.16
C ALA A 101 5.10 -4.01 -10.22
N VAL A 102 5.98 -3.07 -9.84
CA VAL A 102 5.66 -1.96 -8.95
C VAL A 102 5.96 -0.62 -9.61
N CYS A 103 5.03 0.32 -9.49
CA CYS A 103 5.22 1.72 -9.84
C CYS A 103 5.31 2.58 -8.58
N VAL A 104 6.30 3.44 -8.50
CA VAL A 104 6.54 4.35 -7.38
C VAL A 104 6.72 5.79 -7.89
N ALA A 105 6.27 6.76 -7.11
CA ALA A 105 6.49 8.18 -7.38
C ALA A 105 6.90 8.95 -6.13
N ASP A 106 7.71 10.01 -6.28
CA ASP A 106 7.98 10.91 -5.16
C ASP A 106 6.78 11.80 -4.84
N VAL A 107 6.06 12.24 -5.87
CA VAL A 107 4.87 13.09 -5.74
C VAL A 107 3.79 12.66 -6.72
N GLN A 108 2.54 12.62 -6.25
CA GLN A 108 1.35 12.44 -7.09
C GLN A 108 0.50 13.70 -7.14
N SER A 109 0.08 14.13 -8.34
CA SER A 109 -0.84 15.27 -8.49
C SER A 109 -2.32 14.91 -8.41
N LYS A 110 -2.65 13.62 -8.58
CA LYS A 110 -4.02 13.07 -8.57
C LYS A 110 -4.06 11.74 -7.81
N GLY A 111 -3.40 11.68 -6.65
CA GLY A 111 -3.35 10.48 -5.80
C GLY A 111 -4.75 9.94 -5.49
N ARG A 112 -4.93 8.62 -5.58
CA ARG A 112 -6.23 7.96 -5.41
C ARG A 112 -6.45 7.47 -3.98
N GLY A 113 -7.62 7.74 -3.44
CA GLY A 113 -8.18 7.09 -2.25
C GLY A 113 -9.50 6.37 -2.55
N ARG A 114 -10.05 5.69 -1.55
CA ARG A 114 -11.37 5.03 -1.65
C ARG A 114 -12.51 6.06 -1.78
N SER A 115 -13.64 5.62 -2.31
CA SER A 115 -14.87 6.44 -2.42
C SER A 115 -14.67 7.80 -3.10
N LYS A 116 -13.76 7.87 -4.08
CA LYS A 116 -13.36 9.09 -4.83
C LYS A 116 -12.57 10.11 -4.01
N ASN A 117 -12.15 9.80 -2.78
CA ASN A 117 -11.26 10.66 -2.03
C ASN A 117 -9.90 10.80 -2.73
N LEU A 118 -9.27 11.95 -2.58
CA LEU A 118 -7.90 12.21 -3.04
C LEU A 118 -6.92 11.86 -1.94
N TRP A 119 -5.79 11.24 -2.31
CA TRP A 119 -4.66 11.06 -1.41
C TRP A 119 -3.69 12.22 -1.58
N GLU A 120 -3.59 13.10 -0.57
CA GLU A 120 -2.60 14.17 -0.55
C GLU A 120 -1.18 13.60 -0.50
N SER A 121 -0.34 14.04 -1.43
CA SER A 121 0.96 13.43 -1.71
C SER A 121 2.12 14.43 -1.62
N PRO A 122 2.34 15.10 -0.48
CA PRO A 122 3.50 15.98 -0.32
C PRO A 122 4.81 15.17 -0.44
N LYS A 123 5.90 15.88 -0.76
CA LYS A 123 7.24 15.30 -0.80
C LYS A 123 7.58 14.64 0.55
N GLY A 124 8.20 13.47 0.51
CA GLY A 124 8.48 12.65 1.70
C GLY A 124 7.47 11.52 1.95
N CYS A 125 6.37 11.44 1.20
CA CYS A 125 5.52 10.25 1.16
C CYS A 125 6.21 9.08 0.43
N LEU A 126 5.92 7.86 0.85
CA LEU A 126 6.10 6.65 0.06
C LEU A 126 4.79 6.36 -0.68
N LEU A 127 4.82 6.42 -2.01
CA LEU A 127 3.64 6.32 -2.87
C LEU A 127 3.90 5.28 -3.95
N PHE A 128 3.30 4.10 -3.84
CA PHE A 128 3.52 3.05 -4.82
C PHE A 128 2.27 2.22 -5.06
N SER A 129 2.21 1.58 -6.23
CA SER A 129 1.19 0.61 -6.59
C SER A 129 1.81 -0.58 -7.30
N PHE A 130 1.23 -1.78 -7.15
CA PHE A 130 1.77 -2.98 -7.75
C PHE A 130 0.69 -3.94 -8.27
N THR A 131 1.09 -4.82 -9.18
CA THR A 131 0.22 -5.81 -9.83
C THR A 131 0.16 -7.12 -9.03
N LEU A 132 -1.05 -7.67 -8.93
CA LEU A 132 -1.38 -8.96 -8.32
C LEU A 132 -2.38 -9.69 -9.21
N GLN A 133 -2.32 -11.02 -9.26
CA GLN A 133 -3.31 -11.80 -10.01
C GLN A 133 -3.82 -12.96 -9.18
N MET A 134 -5.15 -13.14 -9.16
CA MET A 134 -5.83 -14.15 -8.37
C MET A 134 -6.88 -14.87 -9.21
N GLU A 135 -7.21 -16.11 -8.86
CA GLU A 135 -8.24 -16.90 -9.56
C GLU A 135 -9.57 -16.92 -8.81
N ASP A 136 -9.51 -16.96 -7.48
CA ASP A 136 -10.70 -16.98 -6.63
C ASP A 136 -11.14 -15.56 -6.24
N GLY A 137 -12.30 -15.14 -6.75
CA GLY A 137 -12.88 -13.82 -6.48
C GLY A 137 -13.32 -13.62 -5.03
N ARG A 138 -13.58 -14.70 -4.28
CA ARG A 138 -14.05 -14.64 -2.88
C ARG A 138 -12.98 -14.07 -1.96
N VAL A 139 -11.71 -14.27 -2.33
CA VAL A 139 -10.56 -13.86 -1.51
C VAL A 139 -9.95 -12.52 -1.94
N VAL A 140 -10.35 -11.97 -3.09
CA VAL A 140 -9.87 -10.67 -3.59
C VAL A 140 -10.10 -9.52 -2.59
N PRO A 141 -11.27 -9.39 -1.92
CA PRO A 141 -11.47 -8.33 -0.92
C PRO A 141 -10.53 -8.43 0.28
N LEU A 142 -10.02 -9.63 0.60
CA LEU A 142 -9.15 -9.86 1.76
C LEU A 142 -7.71 -9.36 1.52
N VAL A 143 -7.31 -9.14 0.26
CA VAL A 143 -5.96 -8.68 -0.12
C VAL A 143 -5.58 -7.39 0.59
N GLN A 144 -6.52 -6.45 0.75
CA GLN A 144 -6.23 -5.17 1.40
C GLN A 144 -5.77 -5.35 2.86
N TYR A 145 -6.22 -6.40 3.55
CA TYR A 145 -5.80 -6.69 4.92
C TYR A 145 -4.42 -7.35 4.95
N VAL A 146 -4.13 -8.22 3.99
CA VAL A 146 -2.78 -8.80 3.81
C VAL A 146 -1.76 -7.69 3.54
N VAL A 147 -2.11 -6.74 2.65
CA VAL A 147 -1.26 -5.56 2.36
C VAL A 147 -1.10 -4.67 3.59
N SER A 148 -2.18 -4.43 4.33
CA SER A 148 -2.14 -3.63 5.58
C SER A 148 -1.20 -4.26 6.60
N LEU A 149 -1.38 -5.56 6.84
CA LEU A 149 -0.61 -6.32 7.82
C LEU A 149 0.87 -6.42 7.41
N ALA A 150 1.15 -6.62 6.13
CA ALA A 150 2.52 -6.65 5.63
C ALA A 150 3.24 -5.31 5.85
N MET A 151 2.54 -4.18 5.65
CA MET A 151 3.13 -2.86 5.86
C MET A 151 3.40 -2.58 7.35
N THR A 152 2.46 -2.91 8.24
CA THR A 152 2.67 -2.72 9.69
C THR A 152 3.83 -3.56 10.22
N GLU A 153 3.92 -4.81 9.78
CA GLU A 153 5.00 -5.71 10.20
C GLU A 153 6.35 -5.32 9.58
N ALA A 154 6.37 -4.84 8.34
CA ALA A 154 7.60 -4.35 7.70
C ALA A 154 8.20 -3.14 8.43
N ILE A 155 7.36 -2.19 8.87
CA ILE A 155 7.81 -1.03 9.66
C ILE A 155 8.40 -1.51 11.00
N ASN A 156 7.73 -2.44 11.68
CA ASN A 156 8.20 -2.98 12.96
C ASN A 156 9.51 -3.76 12.84
N ASP A 157 9.66 -4.57 11.80
CA ASP A 157 10.90 -5.31 11.55
C ASP A 157 12.07 -4.36 11.24
N LEU A 158 11.86 -3.33 10.41
CA LEU A 158 12.88 -2.31 10.16
C LEU A 158 13.27 -1.55 11.43
N CYS A 159 12.30 -1.18 12.27
CA CYS A 159 12.61 -0.58 13.57
C CYS A 159 13.51 -1.51 14.39
N ARG A 160 13.18 -2.80 14.48
CA ARG A 160 13.95 -3.79 15.22
C ARG A 160 15.38 -3.96 14.67
N GLU A 161 15.52 -4.08 13.35
CA GLU A 161 16.80 -4.23 12.66
C GLU A 161 17.72 -3.02 12.88
N ASN A 162 17.14 -1.82 12.94
CA ASN A 162 17.86 -0.58 13.17
C ASN A 162 18.04 -0.23 14.66
N GLY A 163 17.65 -1.11 15.59
CA GLY A 163 17.75 -0.84 17.04
C GLY A 163 16.84 0.28 17.54
N ILE A 164 15.77 0.58 16.80
CA ILE A 164 14.77 1.61 17.10
C ILE A 164 13.59 0.97 17.87
N PRO A 165 12.97 1.67 18.84
CA PRO A 165 11.72 1.22 19.43
C PRO A 165 10.65 0.93 18.36
N PRO A 166 9.80 -0.10 18.54
CA PRO A 166 8.75 -0.38 17.59
C PRO A 166 7.77 0.81 17.50
N LEU A 167 7.34 1.12 16.29
CA LEU A 167 6.26 2.07 16.05
C LEU A 167 4.94 1.32 16.09
N ASP A 168 4.02 1.72 16.98
CA ASP A 168 2.72 1.06 17.13
C ASP A 168 1.74 1.43 16.00
N VAL A 169 2.11 1.10 14.76
CA VAL A 169 1.28 1.32 13.59
C VAL A 169 0.13 0.31 13.60
N ARG A 170 -1.09 0.81 13.82
CA ARG A 170 -2.32 0.03 13.89
C ARG A 170 -3.13 0.15 12.60
N ILE A 171 -3.93 -0.87 12.33
CA ILE A 171 -4.84 -0.89 11.19
C ILE A 171 -6.18 -0.33 11.67
N LYS A 172 -6.62 0.79 11.10
CA LYS A 172 -8.01 1.25 11.21
C LYS A 172 -8.78 0.66 10.03
N TRP A 173 -9.81 -0.12 10.35
CA TRP A 173 -10.56 -0.83 9.33
C TRP A 173 -11.22 0.15 8.34
N PRO A 174 -11.26 -0.20 7.03
CA PRO A 174 -10.74 -1.43 6.43
C PRO A 174 -9.33 -1.33 5.85
N ASN A 175 -8.74 -0.13 5.77
CA ASN A 175 -7.59 0.07 4.87
C ASN A 175 -6.66 1.23 5.28
N ASP A 176 -6.82 1.78 6.47
CA ASP A 176 -6.03 2.91 6.93
C ASP A 176 -4.99 2.48 7.97
N LEU A 177 -3.81 3.08 7.93
CA LEU A 177 -2.75 2.87 8.92
C LEU A 177 -2.67 4.08 9.84
N TYR A 178 -2.65 3.84 11.14
CA TYR A 178 -2.69 4.84 12.20
C TYR A 178 -1.51 4.68 13.14
N LEU A 179 -0.93 5.79 13.56
CA LEU A 179 0.16 5.88 14.54
C LEU A 179 -0.16 7.05 15.47
N ASP A 180 -0.11 6.83 16.79
CA ASP A 180 -0.50 7.82 17.81
C ASP A 180 -1.87 8.46 17.56
N GLY A 181 -2.85 7.66 17.10
CA GLY A 181 -4.21 8.13 16.81
C GLY A 181 -4.35 8.97 15.54
N LEU A 182 -3.26 9.22 14.82
CA LEU A 182 -3.24 9.97 13.55
C LEU A 182 -3.03 9.03 12.37
N LYS A 183 -3.71 9.31 11.26
CA LYS A 183 -3.53 8.55 10.02
C LYS A 183 -2.14 8.80 9.45
N VAL A 184 -1.38 7.74 9.21
CA VAL A 184 -0.06 7.77 8.56
C VAL A 184 -0.05 7.04 7.22
N GLY A 185 -1.06 6.23 6.91
CA GLY A 185 -1.10 5.51 5.64
C GLY A 185 -2.49 5.11 5.20
N GLY A 186 -2.60 4.69 3.95
CA GLY A 186 -3.83 4.20 3.35
C GLY A 186 -3.55 3.24 2.20
N ILE A 187 -4.41 2.24 2.07
CA ILE A 187 -4.30 1.17 1.08
C ILE A 187 -5.52 1.21 0.15
N LEU A 188 -5.28 1.00 -1.13
CA LEU A 188 -6.31 0.95 -2.16
C LEU A 188 -6.12 -0.30 -3.01
N CYS A 189 -7.05 -1.23 -2.94
CA CYS A 189 -7.08 -2.38 -3.85
C CYS A 189 -8.26 -2.23 -4.81
N THR A 190 -7.98 -2.32 -6.11
CA THR A 190 -9.01 -2.39 -7.16
C THR A 190 -8.75 -3.60 -8.02
N SER A 191 -9.81 -4.24 -8.52
CA SER A 191 -9.68 -5.40 -9.39
C SER A 191 -10.47 -5.26 -10.67
N THR A 192 -9.95 -5.81 -11.75
CA THR A 192 -10.72 -6.12 -12.98
C THR A 192 -10.74 -7.62 -13.18
N TYR A 193 -11.80 -8.15 -13.79
CA TYR A 193 -11.89 -9.57 -14.12
C TYR A 193 -11.65 -9.75 -15.62
N LYS A 194 -10.59 -10.47 -15.98
CA LYS A 194 -10.18 -10.70 -17.37
C LYS A 194 -9.55 -12.07 -17.52
N SER A 195 -9.84 -12.77 -18.62
CA SER A 195 -9.24 -14.08 -18.94
C SER A 195 -9.34 -15.10 -17.81
N LYS A 196 -10.50 -15.16 -17.13
CA LYS A 196 -10.78 -16.02 -15.97
C LYS A 196 -9.93 -15.75 -14.71
N LYS A 197 -9.32 -14.57 -14.62
CA LYS A 197 -8.52 -14.14 -13.48
C LYS A 197 -8.91 -12.73 -13.03
N PHE A 198 -8.69 -12.46 -11.76
CA PHE A 198 -8.79 -11.14 -11.16
C PHE A 198 -7.44 -10.46 -11.21
N ASN A 199 -7.32 -9.41 -12.02
CA ASN A 199 -6.17 -8.53 -12.08
C ASN A 199 -6.36 -7.46 -11.00
N VAL A 200 -5.56 -7.53 -9.94
CA VAL A 200 -5.65 -6.66 -8.76
C VAL A 200 -4.51 -5.65 -8.80
N SER A 201 -4.84 -4.37 -8.79
CA SER A 201 -3.89 -3.28 -8.56
C SER A 201 -3.99 -2.86 -7.09
N ALA A 202 -2.90 -2.97 -6.34
CA ALA A 202 -2.82 -2.58 -4.95
C ALA A 202 -1.90 -1.35 -4.81
N GLY A 203 -2.46 -0.25 -4.33
CA GLY A 203 -1.77 1.01 -4.05
C GLY A 203 -1.62 1.27 -2.56
N ILE A 204 -0.49 1.86 -2.17
CA ILE A 204 -0.16 2.26 -0.81
C ILE A 204 0.36 3.69 -0.84
N GLY A 205 -0.26 4.53 -0.01
CA GLY A 205 0.28 5.82 0.40
C GLY A 205 0.68 5.76 1.86
N LEU A 206 1.93 6.11 2.18
CA LEU A 206 2.46 6.13 3.53
C LEU A 206 3.24 7.42 3.77
N ASN A 207 2.95 8.09 4.88
CA ASN A 207 3.63 9.30 5.30
C ASN A 207 4.93 8.92 6.01
N VAL A 208 6.09 9.12 5.36
CA VAL A 208 7.40 8.71 5.91
C VAL A 208 8.14 9.91 6.50
N SER A 209 8.32 10.97 5.70
CA SER A 209 9.04 12.20 6.08
C SER A 209 8.25 13.49 5.78
N ASN A 210 6.92 13.41 5.77
CA ASN A 210 6.02 14.55 5.53
C ASN A 210 5.12 14.84 6.74
N GLU A 211 5.31 15.97 7.41
CA GLU A 211 4.54 16.28 8.63
C GLU A 211 3.06 16.61 8.39
N LYS A 212 2.68 16.87 7.13
CA LYS A 212 1.32 17.24 6.71
C LYS A 212 0.75 16.19 5.74
N PRO A 213 -0.59 16.03 5.67
CA PRO A 213 -1.61 16.78 6.41
C PRO A 213 -1.82 16.34 7.87
N THR A 214 -1.31 15.17 8.27
CA THR A 214 -1.56 14.57 9.59
C THR A 214 -0.30 14.43 10.43
N THR A 215 0.53 13.43 10.12
CA THR A 215 1.85 13.15 10.70
C THR A 215 2.57 12.11 9.83
N CYS A 216 3.82 11.78 10.16
CA CYS A 216 4.61 10.75 9.48
C CYS A 216 5.47 9.94 10.46
N LEU A 217 5.99 8.80 9.97
CA LEU A 217 6.81 7.89 10.77
C LEU A 217 8.02 8.58 11.39
N ASN A 218 8.79 9.33 10.58
CA ASN A 218 10.03 9.94 11.07
C ASN A 218 9.79 11.09 12.06
N THR A 219 8.66 11.82 11.97
CA THR A 219 8.28 12.79 13.02
C THR A 219 7.99 12.11 14.35
N VAL A 220 7.32 10.95 14.35
CA VAL A 220 7.08 10.19 15.59
C VAL A 220 8.39 9.64 16.16
N LEU A 221 9.29 9.13 15.31
CA LEU A 221 10.63 8.69 15.75
C LEU A 221 11.44 9.81 16.38
N GLN A 222 11.39 11.03 15.82
CA GLN A 222 12.04 12.19 16.42
C GLN A 222 11.47 12.52 17.80
N ARG A 223 10.14 12.42 17.99
CA ARG A 223 9.49 12.61 19.31
C ARG A 223 9.90 11.56 20.33
N LEU A 224 10.20 10.33 19.88
CA LEU A 224 10.73 9.25 20.71
C LEU A 224 12.25 9.37 20.97
N GLY A 225 12.91 10.44 20.51
CA GLY A 225 14.35 10.69 20.73
C GLY A 225 15.27 9.98 19.73
N CYS A 226 14.74 9.35 18.68
CA CYS A 226 15.49 8.57 17.69
C CYS A 226 15.97 9.44 16.51
N VAL A 227 16.58 10.60 16.78
CA VAL A 227 16.90 11.63 15.76
C VAL A 227 17.90 11.14 14.70
N THR A 228 18.80 10.22 15.06
CA THR A 228 19.83 9.68 14.16
C THR A 228 19.34 8.53 13.27
N HIS A 229 18.14 8.01 13.51
CA HIS A 229 17.60 6.85 12.79
C HIS A 229 16.36 7.28 12.00
N GLN A 230 16.55 7.57 10.72
CA GLN A 230 15.44 7.88 9.82
C GLN A 230 15.12 6.68 8.94
N LEU A 231 13.85 6.27 8.94
CA LEU A 231 13.36 5.26 8.03
C LEU A 231 13.34 5.83 6.61
N GLN A 232 13.98 5.12 5.68
CA GLN A 232 14.06 5.51 4.28
C GLN A 232 12.94 4.85 3.46
N ARG A 233 12.42 5.58 2.46
CA ARG A 233 11.30 5.14 1.62
C ARG A 233 11.60 3.84 0.88
N GLY A 234 12.78 3.72 0.29
CA GLY A 234 13.24 2.51 -0.39
C GLY A 234 13.33 1.29 0.54
N ASP A 235 13.86 1.48 1.74
CA ASP A 235 14.01 0.40 2.73
C ASP A 235 12.65 -0.09 3.22
N ILE A 236 11.72 0.82 3.52
CA ILE A 236 10.33 0.49 3.88
C ILE A 236 9.66 -0.32 2.75
N MET A 237 9.81 0.10 1.49
CA MET A 237 9.19 -0.62 0.38
C MET A 237 9.81 -2.01 0.16
N ALA A 238 11.12 -2.17 0.34
CA ALA A 238 11.79 -3.46 0.26
C ALA A 238 11.32 -4.41 1.38
N ALA A 239 11.31 -3.93 2.63
CA ALA A 239 10.81 -4.68 3.77
C ALA A 239 9.33 -5.06 3.59
N PHE A 240 8.51 -4.14 3.05
CA PHE A 240 7.13 -4.41 2.70
C PHE A 240 7.01 -5.59 1.73
N PHE A 241 7.72 -5.59 0.60
CA PHE A 241 7.62 -6.67 -0.37
C PHE A 241 8.13 -8.00 0.17
N ASN A 242 9.22 -7.99 0.95
CA ASN A 242 9.75 -9.18 1.61
C ASN A 242 8.71 -9.79 2.58
N LYS A 243 8.03 -8.95 3.37
CA LYS A 243 6.96 -9.39 4.28
C LYS A 243 5.70 -9.81 3.54
N PHE A 244 5.28 -9.02 2.56
CA PHE A 244 4.09 -9.24 1.76
C PHE A 244 4.16 -10.56 1.00
N GLU A 245 5.31 -10.92 0.42
CA GLU A 245 5.45 -12.19 -0.31
C GLU A 245 5.19 -13.39 0.61
N SER A 246 5.73 -13.37 1.83
CA SER A 246 5.51 -14.42 2.84
C SER A 246 4.05 -14.48 3.28
N PHE A 247 3.43 -13.34 3.61
CA PHE A 247 2.02 -13.30 4.01
C PHE A 247 1.07 -13.65 2.88
N TYR A 248 1.40 -13.27 1.65
CA TYR A 248 0.64 -13.65 0.47
C TYR A 248 0.66 -15.17 0.28
N ASP A 249 1.82 -15.84 0.45
CA ASP A 249 1.88 -17.30 0.37
C ASP A 249 1.13 -17.98 1.50
N MET A 250 1.23 -17.50 2.74
CA MET A 250 0.40 -18.01 3.84
C MET A 250 -1.09 -17.88 3.52
N PHE A 251 -1.50 -16.69 3.05
CA PHE A 251 -2.87 -16.37 2.71
C PHE A 251 -3.42 -17.26 1.58
N ILE A 252 -2.67 -17.45 0.49
CA ILE A 252 -3.10 -18.27 -0.64
C ILE A 252 -3.17 -19.76 -0.27
N ASN A 253 -2.24 -20.25 0.55
CA ASN A 253 -2.15 -21.68 0.88
C ASN A 253 -3.04 -22.10 2.05
N GLN A 254 -3.26 -21.21 3.02
CA GLN A 254 -3.91 -21.54 4.30
C GLN A 254 -5.17 -20.71 4.55
N GLY A 255 -5.47 -19.72 3.70
CA GLY A 255 -6.54 -18.75 3.91
C GLY A 255 -6.15 -17.64 4.88
N PHE A 256 -7.01 -16.64 5.03
CA PHE A 256 -6.75 -15.47 5.89
C PHE A 256 -6.65 -15.84 7.38
N GLN A 257 -7.27 -16.95 7.79
CA GLN A 257 -7.21 -17.47 9.16
C GLN A 257 -5.79 -17.66 9.72
N ALA A 258 -4.81 -17.91 8.85
CA ALA A 258 -3.40 -18.02 9.25
C ALA A 258 -2.79 -16.67 9.68
N LEU A 259 -3.45 -15.56 9.38
CA LEU A 259 -3.05 -14.19 9.71
C LEU A 259 -3.97 -13.53 10.74
N ASP A 260 -5.03 -14.22 11.20
CA ASP A 260 -6.06 -13.64 12.07
C ASP A 260 -5.47 -13.12 13.38
N GLU A 261 -4.66 -13.92 14.09
CA GLU A 261 -4.09 -13.51 15.37
C GLU A 261 -3.25 -12.23 15.25
N LEU A 262 -2.43 -12.17 14.20
CA LEU A 262 -1.58 -11.00 13.94
C LEU A 262 -2.41 -9.79 13.53
N TYR A 263 -3.42 -9.99 12.68
CA TYR A 263 -4.35 -8.93 12.29
C TYR A 263 -5.13 -8.39 13.50
N CYS A 264 -5.61 -9.27 14.39
CA CYS A 264 -6.28 -8.92 15.64
C CYS A 264 -5.41 -8.08 16.56
N LYS A 265 -4.13 -8.47 16.70
CA LYS A 265 -3.15 -7.74 17.50
C LYS A 265 -2.92 -6.33 16.93
N THR A 266 -2.91 -6.17 15.62
CA THR A 266 -2.64 -4.87 14.97
C THR A 266 -3.89 -4.01 14.78
N TRP A 267 -5.08 -4.54 15.07
CA TRP A 267 -6.33 -3.81 14.88
C TRP A 267 -6.48 -2.65 15.89
N LEU A 268 -6.81 -1.46 15.40
CA LEU A 268 -6.95 -0.25 16.21
C LEU A 268 -8.16 -0.30 17.15
N HIS A 269 -9.24 -0.98 16.77
CA HIS A 269 -10.52 -0.94 17.48
C HIS A 269 -10.66 -2.01 18.57
N SER A 270 -9.66 -2.85 18.78
CA SER A 270 -9.68 -3.89 19.81
C SER A 270 -9.95 -3.28 21.20
N GLY A 271 -10.98 -3.76 21.88
CA GLY A 271 -11.42 -3.27 23.20
C GLY A 271 -12.25 -1.99 23.17
N GLN A 272 -12.53 -1.40 22.01
CA GLN A 272 -13.37 -0.21 21.92
C GLN A 272 -14.85 -0.57 22.10
N ARG A 273 -15.57 0.29 22.82
CA ARG A 273 -17.04 0.23 22.92
C ARG A 273 -17.62 1.06 21.78
N VAL A 274 -18.45 0.44 20.96
CA VAL A 274 -19.14 1.10 19.84
C VAL A 274 -20.64 0.94 19.98
N THR A 275 -21.38 1.92 19.47
CA THR A 275 -22.84 1.83 19.34
C THR A 275 -23.15 1.27 17.96
N VAL A 276 -23.77 0.10 17.92
CA VAL A 276 -24.29 -0.50 16.68
C VAL A 276 -25.75 -0.10 16.56
N GLN A 277 -26.09 0.50 15.42
CA GLN A 277 -27.47 0.80 15.04
C GLN A 277 -27.97 -0.29 14.09
N GLU A 278 -28.99 -1.05 14.52
CA GLU A 278 -29.69 -1.99 13.65
C GLU A 278 -30.99 -1.36 13.15
N LYS A 279 -31.20 -1.43 11.84
CA LYS A 279 -32.45 -1.02 11.22
C LYS A 279 -33.21 -2.29 10.84
N ASN A 280 -34.28 -2.59 11.57
CA ASN A 280 -35.16 -3.71 11.23
C ASN A 280 -35.91 -3.37 9.94
N GLU A 281 -35.76 -4.17 8.88
CA GLU A 281 -36.40 -3.92 7.58
C GLU A 281 -37.95 -3.98 7.65
N ASN A 282 -38.51 -4.49 8.75
CA ASN A 282 -39.95 -4.64 8.97
C ASN A 282 -40.53 -3.71 10.06
N GLU A 283 -39.71 -2.92 10.75
CA GLU A 283 -40.16 -1.98 11.78
C GLU A 283 -39.34 -0.69 11.68
N ASP A 284 -39.98 0.48 11.67
CA ASP A 284 -39.31 1.79 11.71
C ASP A 284 -38.55 2.06 13.04
N GLN A 285 -38.24 1.01 13.82
CA GLN A 285 -37.45 1.08 15.03
C GLN A 285 -35.96 0.88 14.72
N ILE A 286 -35.15 1.82 15.20
CA ILE A 286 -33.70 1.70 15.27
C ILE A 286 -33.37 1.20 16.68
N SER A 287 -32.72 0.03 16.79
CA SER A 287 -32.17 -0.44 18.06
C SER A 287 -30.71 -0.01 18.18
N GLU A 288 -30.33 0.53 19.33
CA GLU A 288 -28.95 0.92 19.63
C GLU A 288 -28.38 -0.01 20.70
N ASN A 289 -27.34 -0.75 20.34
CA ASN A 289 -26.64 -1.63 21.27
C ASN A 289 -25.19 -1.17 21.45
N VAL A 290 -24.77 -1.03 22.71
CA VAL A 290 -23.36 -0.79 23.04
C VAL A 290 -22.65 -2.14 23.10
N VAL A 291 -21.69 -2.35 22.21
CA VAL A 291 -20.91 -3.59 22.12
C VAL A 291 -19.43 -3.30 22.23
N THR A 292 -18.67 -4.22 22.82
CA THR A 292 -17.21 -4.16 22.85
C THR A 292 -16.65 -4.95 21.69
N ILE A 293 -15.81 -4.31 20.89
CA ILE A 293 -15.13 -4.94 19.76
C ILE A 293 -14.00 -5.83 20.30
N GLN A 294 -14.05 -7.14 20.01
CA GLN A 294 -13.05 -8.12 20.48
C GLN A 294 -12.03 -8.55 19.41
N GLY A 295 -12.26 -8.29 18.12
CA GLY A 295 -11.30 -8.66 17.07
C GLY A 295 -11.82 -8.43 15.64
N PRO A 296 -10.92 -8.18 14.66
CA PRO A 296 -11.28 -7.77 13.30
C PRO A 296 -12.07 -8.85 12.61
N HIS A 297 -13.33 -8.54 12.31
CA HIS A 297 -14.26 -9.56 11.93
C HIS A 297 -14.42 -9.70 10.42
N TYR A 298 -13.80 -10.73 9.88
CA TYR A 298 -14.54 -11.66 9.01
C TYR A 298 -15.44 -12.62 9.83
N ILE A 299 -15.41 -12.58 11.18
CA ILE A 299 -15.99 -13.59 12.10
C ILE A 299 -16.62 -12.92 13.35
N CYS A 300 -17.69 -12.12 13.23
CA CYS A 300 -18.25 -11.40 14.38
C CYS A 300 -18.90 -12.31 15.44
N CYS A 301 -18.32 -12.37 16.63
CA CYS A 301 -19.03 -12.68 17.88
C CYS A 301 -19.11 -11.38 18.67
N LEU A 302 -20.16 -10.60 18.43
CA LEU A 302 -20.59 -9.60 19.41
C LEU A 302 -21.12 -10.37 20.62
N THR A 303 -20.53 -10.19 21.79
CA THR A 303 -21.19 -10.62 23.03
C THR A 303 -22.23 -9.57 23.42
N ALA A 304 -23.32 -9.48 22.65
CA ALA A 304 -24.64 -9.33 23.23
C ALA A 304 -25.25 -10.73 23.25
N LYS A 305 -26.28 -11.00 24.06
CA LYS A 305 -26.87 -12.34 24.25
C LYS A 305 -27.32 -13.04 22.96
N ASP A 306 -27.34 -12.35 21.83
CA ASP A 306 -27.67 -12.87 20.51
C ASP A 306 -26.64 -12.31 19.50
N ALA A 307 -25.91 -13.20 18.83
CA ALA A 307 -24.90 -12.83 17.84
C ALA A 307 -25.58 -12.24 16.59
N LEU A 308 -25.47 -10.92 16.41
CA LEU A 308 -26.04 -10.20 15.28
C LEU A 308 -24.94 -9.81 14.28
N TYR A 309 -25.26 -9.99 12.99
CA TYR A 309 -24.44 -9.58 11.85
C TYR A 309 -24.52 -8.06 11.69
N VAL A 310 -23.42 -7.35 11.90
CA VAL A 310 -23.34 -5.90 11.64
C VAL A 310 -23.03 -5.67 10.16
N LYS A 311 -23.93 -5.00 9.43
CA LYS A 311 -23.67 -4.53 8.04
C LYS A 311 -22.55 -3.47 8.04
N GLU A 312 -21.73 -3.44 6.98
CA GLU A 312 -20.54 -2.57 6.82
C GLU A 312 -20.79 -1.07 7.09
N ASP A 313 -22.02 -0.59 6.92
CA ASP A 313 -22.38 0.84 7.05
C ASP A 313 -22.88 1.23 8.46
N SER A 314 -22.97 0.28 9.40
CA SER A 314 -23.67 0.47 10.69
C SER A 314 -22.76 0.82 11.88
N ILE A 315 -21.44 0.93 11.65
CA ILE A 315 -20.47 1.21 12.71
C ILE A 315 -20.11 2.69 12.70
N ASN A 316 -20.85 3.47 13.50
CA ASN A 316 -20.42 4.83 13.87
C ASN A 316 -19.47 4.73 15.08
N VAL A 317 -18.15 4.74 14.82
CA VAL A 317 -17.14 4.89 15.88
C VAL A 317 -17.01 6.39 16.17
N SER A 318 -17.60 6.83 17.29
CA SER A 318 -17.42 8.19 17.85
C SER A 318 -15.98 8.43 18.31
#